data_AF-A0AAD2E1C2-F1
#
_entry.id   AF-A0AAD2E1C2-F1
#
_cell.length_a   1.000
_cell.length_b   1.000
_cell.length_c   1.000
_cell.angle_alpha   90.00
_cell.angle_beta   90.00
_cell.angle_gamma   90.00
#
_symmetry.space_group_name_H-M   'P 1'
#
loop_
_entity.id
_entity.type
_entity.pdbx_description
1 polymer ?
#
loop_
_entity_poly.entity_id
_entity_poly.type
_entity_poly.pdbx_seq_one_letter_code
_entity_poly.pdbx_strand_id
1 'polypeptide(L)'
;MVENTKEWILIVSLPGQQCKVYAYCGAFSTCNQYSSPFYFCLPGFVQNLEKDRNTKDYSGGCVRKNNLWCENGPDGKDKFLANSQVMLPSNSQSVMVKSARECEYTCLNSCCCTAYSSDCHECLVWNGELMNLKKLSDNDSNGRTIYIRLSASAVQLLSTK
;
A
#
# COMPACT_ATOMS: atom_id res chain seq x y z
N MET A 1 -22.66 -23.65 -41.51
CA MET A 1 -21.28 -24.15 -41.69
C MET A 1 -20.48 -23.56 -40.54
N VAL A 2 -20.08 -24.37 -39.56
CA VAL A 2 -19.18 -23.92 -38.48
C VAL A 2 -17.78 -24.00 -39.07
N GLU A 3 -17.16 -22.85 -39.30
CA GLU A 3 -15.77 -22.79 -39.75
C GLU A 3 -14.87 -23.42 -38.70
N ASN A 4 -14.08 -24.39 -39.14
CA ASN A 4 -13.19 -25.18 -38.32
C ASN A 4 -11.88 -24.39 -38.13
N THR A 5 -11.93 -23.30 -37.36
CA THR A 5 -10.72 -22.57 -36.97
C THR A 5 -10.00 -23.40 -35.91
N LYS A 6 -8.84 -23.97 -36.26
CA LYS A 6 -7.92 -24.64 -35.32
C LYS A 6 -7.19 -23.60 -34.44
N GLU A 7 -7.94 -22.64 -33.91
CA GLU A 7 -7.40 -21.56 -33.10
C GLU A 7 -7.68 -21.84 -31.62
N TRP A 8 -6.67 -21.59 -30.80
CA TRP A 8 -6.82 -21.64 -29.36
C TRP A 8 -7.71 -20.49 -28.90
N ILE A 9 -8.93 -20.80 -28.49
CA ILE A 9 -9.86 -19.84 -27.89
C ILE A 9 -9.56 -19.77 -26.40
N LEU A 10 -9.24 -18.57 -25.89
CA LEU A 10 -9.08 -18.35 -24.46
C LEU A 10 -10.46 -18.43 -23.77
N ILE A 11 -10.74 -19.57 -23.14
CA ILE A 11 -12.00 -19.77 -22.39
C ILE A 11 -11.96 -19.00 -21.06
N VAL A 12 -10.82 -19.02 -20.37
CA VAL A 12 -10.61 -18.32 -19.10
C VAL A 12 -9.12 -18.10 -18.85
N SER A 13 -8.77 -16.99 -18.20
CA SER A 13 -7.46 -16.80 -17.56
C SER A 13 -7.70 -16.47 -16.08
N LEU A 14 -6.96 -17.15 -15.20
CA LEU A 14 -7.01 -16.92 -13.77
C LEU A 14 -5.60 -16.59 -13.24
N PRO A 15 -5.41 -15.48 -12.50
CA PRO A 15 -6.44 -14.51 -12.13
C PRO A 15 -6.82 -13.63 -13.32
N GLY A 16 -8.12 -13.46 -13.59
CA GLY A 16 -8.61 -12.61 -14.67
C GLY A 16 -8.40 -11.11 -14.45
N GLN A 17 -7.83 -10.73 -13.29
CA GLN A 17 -7.54 -9.35 -12.93
C GLN A 17 -6.09 -9.25 -12.45
N GLN A 18 -5.35 -8.30 -13.00
CA GLN A 18 -3.95 -8.06 -12.66
C GLN A 18 -3.74 -7.80 -11.15
N CYS A 19 -4.61 -7.00 -10.52
CA CYS A 19 -4.55 -6.75 -9.08
C CYS A 19 -4.83 -7.98 -8.20
N LYS A 20 -5.28 -9.12 -8.75
CA LYS A 20 -5.38 -10.38 -8.01
C LYS A 20 -4.05 -11.13 -7.94
N VAL A 21 -3.10 -10.83 -8.82
CA VAL A 21 -1.74 -11.37 -8.78
C VAL A 21 -1.00 -10.75 -7.59
N TYR A 22 -0.44 -11.59 -6.73
CA TYR A 22 0.35 -11.13 -5.60
C TYR A 22 1.54 -10.28 -6.06
N ALA A 23 1.78 -9.17 -5.38
CA ALA A 23 2.92 -8.27 -5.63
C ALA A 23 2.98 -7.66 -7.06
N TYR A 24 1.88 -7.66 -7.82
CA TYR A 24 1.87 -7.17 -9.21
C TYR A 24 2.35 -5.71 -9.38
N CYS A 25 2.04 -4.86 -8.39
CA CYS A 25 2.40 -3.45 -8.36
C CYS A 25 3.66 -3.15 -7.53
N GLY A 26 4.35 -4.16 -7.01
CA GLY A 26 5.50 -3.95 -6.13
C GLY A 26 5.18 -3.29 -4.79
N ALA A 27 6.22 -2.87 -4.08
CA ALA A 27 6.14 -2.29 -2.74
C ALA A 27 5.63 -0.84 -2.73
N PHE A 28 4.98 -0.44 -1.64
CA PHE A 28 4.53 0.92 -1.34
C PHE A 28 3.67 1.56 -2.44
N SER A 29 2.92 0.71 -3.14
CA SER A 29 2.03 1.10 -4.20
C SER A 29 0.63 0.55 -3.96
N THR A 30 -0.34 1.12 -4.66
CA THR A 30 -1.73 0.68 -4.63
C THR A 30 -2.12 0.16 -6.01
N CYS A 31 -2.71 -1.04 -6.04
CA CYS A 31 -3.34 -1.59 -7.24
C CYS A 31 -4.82 -1.25 -7.26
N ASN A 32 -5.28 -0.59 -8.32
CA ASN A 32 -6.69 -0.28 -8.56
C ASN A 32 -7.12 -0.88 -9.91
N GLN A 33 -7.88 -1.98 -9.84
CA GLN A 33 -8.33 -2.71 -11.04
C GLN A 33 -9.34 -1.93 -11.90
N TYR A 34 -9.84 -0.80 -11.41
CA TYR A 34 -10.86 0.01 -12.09
C TYR A 34 -10.31 1.29 -12.72
N SER A 35 -9.00 1.56 -12.60
CA SER A 35 -8.38 2.77 -13.13
C SER A 35 -7.35 2.48 -14.22
N SER A 36 -7.10 3.48 -15.07
CA SER A 36 -5.98 3.49 -16.02
C SER A 36 -5.16 4.77 -15.79
N PRO A 37 -3.91 4.68 -15.32
CA PRO A 37 -3.19 3.45 -14.97
C PRO A 37 -3.80 2.73 -13.75
N PHE A 38 -3.61 1.41 -13.65
CA PHE A 38 -4.11 0.60 -12.52
C PHE A 38 -3.16 0.66 -11.30
N TYR A 39 -2.04 1.35 -11.43
CA TYR A 39 -0.95 1.39 -10.47
C TYR A 39 -0.67 2.83 -10.04
N PHE A 40 -0.52 3.05 -8.73
CA PHE A 40 -0.11 4.34 -8.16
C PHE A 40 0.82 4.15 -6.97
N CYS A 41 1.85 4.98 -6.86
CA CYS A 41 2.61 5.09 -5.62
C CYS A 41 1.74 5.68 -4.52
N LEU A 42 1.96 5.21 -3.29
CA LEU A 42 1.37 5.84 -2.11
C LEU A 42 1.80 7.31 -2.03
N PRO A 43 0.97 8.21 -1.49
CA PRO A 43 1.36 9.60 -1.30
C PRO A 43 2.63 9.70 -0.44
N GLY A 44 3.60 10.51 -0.87
CA GLY A 44 4.92 10.59 -0.25
C GLY A 44 5.94 9.58 -0.78
N PHE A 45 5.56 8.75 -1.74
CA PHE A 45 6.43 7.79 -2.43
C PHE A 45 6.52 8.12 -3.93
N VAL A 46 7.62 7.69 -4.55
CA VAL A 46 7.92 7.86 -5.98
C VAL A 46 8.34 6.55 -6.59
N GLN A 47 8.19 6.40 -7.91
CA GLN A 47 8.57 5.17 -8.62
C GLN A 47 10.06 4.87 -8.45
N ASN A 48 10.38 3.58 -8.31
CA ASN A 48 11.75 3.11 -8.25
C ASN A 48 12.38 3.05 -9.66
N LEU A 49 12.94 4.17 -10.11
CA LEU A 49 13.49 4.33 -11.46
C LEU A 49 14.74 3.47 -11.76
N GLU A 50 15.42 2.97 -10.74
CA GLU A 50 16.57 2.05 -10.92
C GLU A 50 16.14 0.73 -11.57
N LYS A 51 14.92 0.26 -11.24
CA LYS A 51 14.37 -1.01 -11.75
C LYS A 51 13.52 -0.84 -13.02
N ASP A 52 13.06 0.37 -13.31
CA ASP A 52 11.99 0.62 -14.30
C ASP A 52 12.49 1.36 -15.56
N ARG A 53 13.82 1.39 -15.79
CA ARG A 53 14.46 2.37 -16.68
C ARG A 53 14.06 2.29 -18.16
N ASN A 54 13.34 1.27 -18.63
CA ASN A 54 12.81 1.19 -20.01
C ASN A 54 11.68 0.15 -20.22
N THR A 55 11.16 -0.45 -19.15
CA THR A 55 10.11 -1.46 -19.18
C THR A 55 8.87 -0.86 -18.52
N LYS A 56 7.65 -1.20 -18.94
CA LYS A 56 6.45 -0.89 -18.15
C LYS A 56 6.33 -1.86 -16.98
N ASP A 57 7.41 -2.01 -16.20
CA ASP A 57 7.56 -3.04 -15.18
C ASP A 57 7.29 -2.47 -13.80
N TYR A 58 6.01 -2.47 -13.46
CA TYR A 58 5.51 -1.96 -12.18
C TYR A 58 5.92 -2.83 -10.97
N SER A 59 6.61 -3.96 -11.18
CA SER A 59 7.08 -4.82 -10.08
C SER A 59 8.18 -4.15 -9.25
N GLY A 60 8.85 -3.12 -9.80
CA GLY A 60 9.88 -2.34 -9.10
C GLY A 60 9.37 -1.56 -7.89
N GLY A 61 8.06 -1.30 -7.82
CA GLY A 61 7.39 -0.61 -6.73
C GLY A 61 7.81 0.86 -6.57
N CYS A 62 7.57 1.38 -5.38
CA CYS A 62 7.83 2.76 -5.00
C CYS A 62 8.79 2.86 -3.82
N VAL A 63 9.53 3.96 -3.76
CA VAL A 63 10.43 4.31 -2.66
C VAL A 63 9.96 5.59 -2.00
N ARG A 64 10.24 5.75 -0.70
CA ARG A 64 9.92 6.99 0.02
C ARG A 64 10.65 8.17 -0.60
N LYS A 65 9.96 9.30 -0.75
CA LYS A 65 10.59 10.56 -1.21
C LYS A 65 11.47 11.19 -0.14
N ASN A 66 11.08 11.05 1.13
CA ASN A 66 11.76 11.61 2.28
C ASN A 66 12.01 10.51 3.31
N ASN A 67 13.22 10.46 3.86
CA ASN A 67 13.56 9.52 4.93
C ASN A 67 12.71 9.77 6.17
N LEU A 68 12.51 8.71 6.95
CA LEU A 68 11.84 8.79 8.25
C LEU A 68 12.78 9.41 9.27
N TRP A 69 12.22 10.14 10.22
CA TRP A 69 12.99 10.74 11.30
C TRP A 69 13.39 9.75 12.39
N CYS A 70 12.78 8.56 12.41
CA CYS A 70 13.14 7.51 13.37
C CYS A 70 14.65 7.17 13.35
N GLU A 71 15.32 7.41 12.22
CA GLU A 71 16.79 7.25 12.08
C GLU A 71 17.60 8.24 12.94
N ASN A 72 16.99 9.33 13.44
CA ASN A 72 17.64 10.43 14.15
C ASN A 72 17.19 10.59 15.63
N GLY A 73 16.34 9.69 16.17
CA GLY A 73 15.95 9.67 17.58
C GLY A 73 14.44 9.86 17.87
N PRO A 74 14.02 9.69 19.14
CA PRO A 74 12.61 9.61 19.58
C PRO A 74 11.83 10.93 19.45
N ASP A 75 12.51 12.06 19.27
CA ASP A 75 11.90 13.38 19.04
C ASP A 75 11.54 13.62 17.56
N GLY A 76 11.80 12.63 16.71
CA GLY A 76 11.50 12.64 15.28
C GLY A 76 10.00 12.64 15.00
N LYS A 77 9.50 13.73 14.41
CA LYS A 77 8.08 13.95 14.07
C LYS A 77 7.63 13.10 12.88
N ASP A 78 7.80 11.79 12.90
CA ASP A 78 7.07 10.96 11.95
C ASP A 78 5.57 11.10 12.22
N LYS A 79 4.79 11.07 11.15
CA LYS A 79 3.34 11.22 11.17
C LYS A 79 2.74 10.16 10.27
N PHE A 80 1.43 9.96 10.42
CA PHE A 80 0.70 9.05 9.57
C PHE A 80 -0.22 9.79 8.61
N LEU A 81 -0.33 9.24 7.40
CA LEU A 81 -1.32 9.63 6.43
C LEU A 81 -2.33 8.50 6.25
N ALA A 82 -3.61 8.83 6.38
CA ALA A 82 -4.69 7.87 6.19
C ALA A 82 -4.87 7.55 4.70
N ASN A 83 -4.97 6.26 4.39
CA ASN A 83 -5.39 5.74 3.09
C ASN A 83 -6.59 4.82 3.29
N SER A 84 -7.78 5.32 2.95
CA SER A 84 -9.07 4.68 3.19
C SER A 84 -9.56 3.88 1.98
N GLN A 85 -10.52 2.98 2.21
CA GLN A 85 -11.12 2.13 1.17
C GLN A 85 -10.08 1.26 0.46
N VAL A 86 -9.26 0.58 1.27
CA VAL A 86 -8.24 -0.36 0.79
C VAL A 86 -8.46 -1.75 1.36
N MET A 87 -8.08 -2.75 0.56
CA MET A 87 -7.79 -4.09 1.08
C MET A 87 -6.40 -4.05 1.73
N LEU A 88 -6.33 -4.39 3.01
CA LEU A 88 -5.09 -4.33 3.78
C LEU A 88 -4.02 -5.28 3.23
N PRO A 89 -2.72 -4.92 3.35
CA PRO A 89 -1.61 -5.76 2.92
C PRO A 89 -1.55 -7.12 3.63
N SER A 90 -0.76 -8.01 3.03
CA SER A 90 -0.21 -9.23 3.67
C SER A 90 0.39 -8.95 5.06
N ASN A 91 0.78 -9.96 5.83
CA ASN A 91 1.88 -9.84 6.82
C ASN A 91 1.78 -8.76 7.93
N SER A 92 0.59 -8.41 8.40
CA SER A 92 0.43 -7.62 9.63
C SER A 92 0.78 -8.42 10.88
N GLN A 93 1.21 -7.70 11.91
CA GLN A 93 1.31 -8.20 13.28
C GLN A 93 0.12 -7.66 14.07
N SER A 94 -0.64 -8.54 14.71
CA SER A 94 -1.72 -8.13 15.61
C SER A 94 -1.15 -7.75 16.97
N VAL A 95 -1.54 -6.59 17.49
CA VAL A 95 -1.12 -6.08 18.80
C VAL A 95 -2.36 -5.84 19.66
N MET A 96 -2.31 -6.28 20.92
CA MET A 96 -3.36 -5.96 21.88
C MET A 96 -3.16 -4.54 22.41
N VAL A 97 -4.08 -3.64 22.06
CA VAL A 97 -4.11 -2.25 22.52
C VAL A 97 -5.51 -1.86 22.95
N LYS A 98 -5.63 -0.81 23.78
CA LYS A 98 -6.92 -0.33 24.28
C LYS A 98 -7.55 0.74 23.39
N SER A 99 -6.78 1.33 22.47
CA SER A 99 -7.27 2.39 21.58
C SER A 99 -6.45 2.51 20.29
N ALA A 100 -7.03 3.18 19.28
CA ALA A 100 -6.33 3.56 18.05
C ALA A 100 -5.07 4.40 18.32
N ARG A 101 -5.09 5.25 19.35
CA ARG A 101 -3.94 6.08 19.75
C ARG A 101 -2.79 5.25 20.31
N GLU A 102 -3.09 4.18 21.06
CA GLU A 102 -2.08 3.23 21.51
C GLU A 102 -1.51 2.42 20.33
N CYS A 103 -2.32 2.09 19.32
CA CYS A 103 -1.85 1.45 18.09
C CYS A 103 -0.85 2.34 17.33
N GLU A 104 -1.20 3.61 17.16
CA GLU A 104 -0.34 4.63 16.56
C GLU A 104 0.99 4.75 17.32
N TYR A 105 0.93 4.89 18.64
CA TYR A 105 2.11 5.01 19.50
C TYR A 105 3.00 3.75 19.44
N THR A 106 2.39 2.57 19.42
CA THR A 106 3.12 1.29 19.25
C THR A 106 3.92 1.28 17.95
N CYS A 107 3.32 1.73 16.85
CA CYS A 107 4.02 1.84 15.58
C CYS A 107 5.14 2.89 15.63
N LEU A 108 4.90 4.08 16.20
CA LEU A 108 5.92 5.13 16.30
C LEU A 108 7.16 4.69 17.07
N ASN A 109 6.97 3.91 18.14
CA ASN A 109 8.04 3.38 18.98
C ASN A 109 8.93 2.31 18.30
N SER A 110 8.53 1.79 17.13
CA SER A 110 9.34 0.87 16.34
C SER A 110 9.76 1.52 15.03
N CYS A 111 11.07 1.76 14.82
CA CYS A 111 11.55 2.33 13.55
C CYS A 111 11.31 1.42 12.34
N CYS A 112 11.15 0.12 12.55
CA CYS A 112 10.78 -0.81 11.49
C CYS A 112 9.32 -0.66 11.07
N CYS A 113 8.47 -0.04 11.90
CA CYS A 113 7.07 0.11 11.58
C CYS A 113 6.86 1.10 10.43
N THR A 114 6.09 0.66 9.44
CA THR A 114 5.80 1.42 8.22
C THR A 114 4.34 1.80 8.09
N ALA A 115 3.44 1.08 8.74
CA ALA A 115 2.03 1.43 8.80
C ALA A 115 1.31 0.75 9.97
N TYR A 116 0.14 1.27 10.32
CA TYR A 116 -0.81 0.56 11.17
C TYR A 116 -2.23 0.68 10.63
N SER A 117 -3.14 -0.14 11.14
CA SER A 117 -4.57 -0.05 10.94
C SER A 117 -5.22 -0.37 12.27
N SER A 118 -6.24 0.37 12.64
CA SER A 118 -6.95 0.19 13.90
C SER A 118 -8.44 0.15 13.65
N ASP A 119 -9.11 -0.86 14.18
CA ASP A 119 -10.56 -0.97 14.16
C ASP A 119 -11.04 -1.51 15.50
N CYS A 120 -11.70 -0.65 16.27
CA CYS A 120 -12.17 -0.94 17.63
C CYS A 120 -11.07 -1.51 18.55
N HIS A 121 -10.99 -2.84 18.65
CA HIS A 121 -10.04 -3.59 19.49
C HIS A 121 -8.94 -4.31 18.70
N GLU A 122 -8.98 -4.25 17.37
CA GLU A 122 -7.94 -4.82 16.52
C GLU A 122 -6.94 -3.74 16.13
N CYS A 123 -5.67 -3.94 16.48
CA CYS A 123 -4.55 -3.14 16.00
C CYS A 123 -3.64 -4.02 15.17
N LEU A 124 -3.47 -3.64 13.91
CA LEU A 124 -2.59 -4.30 12.95
C LEU A 124 -1.42 -3.38 12.66
N VAL A 125 -0.21 -3.89 12.79
CA VAL A 125 1.03 -3.16 12.58
C VAL A 125 1.84 -3.84 11.49
N TRP A 126 2.36 -3.06 10.54
CA TRP A 126 3.24 -3.55 9.50
C TRP A 126 4.66 -3.06 9.74
N ASN A 127 5.61 -3.98 9.64
CA ASN A 127 7.03 -3.69 9.63
C ASN A 127 7.60 -3.97 8.23
N GLY A 128 8.47 -3.09 7.73
CA GLY A 128 9.10 -3.24 6.42
C GLY A 128 8.20 -2.85 5.24
N GLU A 129 8.39 -3.50 4.09
CA GLU A 129 7.71 -3.15 2.84
C GLU A 129 6.21 -3.46 2.87
N LEU A 130 5.40 -2.51 2.39
CA LEU A 130 3.96 -2.72 2.22
C LEU A 130 3.68 -3.26 0.84
N MET A 131 3.23 -4.51 0.77
CA MET A 131 3.00 -5.24 -0.48
C MET A 131 1.52 -5.53 -0.67
N ASN A 132 1.07 -5.58 -1.92
CA ASN A 132 -0.27 -6.06 -2.28
C ASN A 132 -1.42 -5.22 -1.69
N LEU A 133 -1.20 -3.91 -1.51
CA LEU A 133 -2.26 -2.97 -1.14
C LEU A 133 -3.17 -2.72 -2.35
N LYS A 134 -4.49 -2.83 -2.16
CA LYS A 134 -5.46 -2.69 -3.26
C LYS A 134 -6.47 -1.62 -2.93
N LYS A 135 -6.77 -0.76 -3.89
CA LYS A 135 -7.89 0.18 -3.80
C LYS A 135 -9.18 -0.59 -4.06
N LEU A 136 -10.14 -0.46 -3.16
CA LEU A 136 -11.49 -0.97 -3.34
C LEU A 136 -12.38 0.15 -3.86
N SER A 137 -13.54 -0.22 -4.42
CA SER A 137 -14.56 0.77 -4.76
C SER A 137 -15.14 1.36 -3.48
N ASP A 138 -15.62 2.61 -3.55
CA ASP A 138 -16.13 3.32 -2.36
C ASP A 138 -17.35 2.63 -1.70
N ASN A 139 -18.01 1.72 -2.42
CA ASN A 139 -19.16 0.96 -1.94
C ASN A 139 -18.80 -0.44 -1.41
N ASP A 140 -17.52 -0.82 -1.40
CA ASP A 140 -17.09 -2.14 -0.91
C ASP A 140 -17.06 -2.14 0.63
N SER A 141 -17.89 -2.98 1.25
CA SER A 141 -17.97 -3.07 2.71
C SER A 141 -16.71 -3.64 3.36
N ASN A 142 -15.78 -4.20 2.59
CA ASN A 142 -14.50 -4.70 3.08
C ASN A 142 -13.41 -3.61 3.11
N GLY A 143 -13.72 -2.39 2.69
CA GLY A 143 -12.83 -1.24 2.74
C GLY A 143 -12.37 -0.91 4.15
N ARG A 144 -11.06 -0.94 4.39
CA ARG A 144 -10.46 -0.51 5.66
C ARG A 144 -9.57 0.70 5.44
N THR A 145 -9.13 1.32 6.54
CA THR A 145 -8.18 2.42 6.54
C THR A 145 -6.84 1.94 7.05
N ILE A 146 -5.79 2.20 6.28
CA ILE A 146 -4.40 2.02 6.70
C ILE A 146 -3.73 3.38 6.88
N TYR A 147 -2.96 3.53 7.93
CA TYR A 147 -2.22 4.73 8.29
C TYR A 147 -0.75 4.53 7.95
N ILE A 148 -0.26 5.21 6.92
CA ILE A 148 1.08 5.03 6.37
C ILE A 148 2.05 6.01 7.04
N ARG A 149 3.17 5.50 7.58
CA ARG A 149 4.19 6.32 8.24
C ARG A 149 5.00 7.11 7.21
N LEU A 150 5.07 8.42 7.44
CA LEU A 150 5.79 9.40 6.64
C LEU A 150 6.52 10.38 7.58
N SER A 151 7.52 11.10 7.07
CA SER A 151 8.09 12.23 7.81
C SER A 151 7.07 13.37 7.96
N ALA A 152 7.10 14.14 9.04
CA ALA A 152 6.22 15.30 9.21
C ALA A 152 6.29 16.28 8.04
N SER A 153 7.48 16.51 7.49
CA SER A 153 7.68 17.36 6.33
C SER A 153 6.92 16.84 5.11
N ALA A 154 6.95 15.53 4.87
CA ALA A 154 6.20 14.92 3.77
C ALA A 154 4.69 15.06 3.97
N VAL A 155 4.19 14.82 5.19
CA VAL A 155 2.76 15.00 5.50
C VAL A 155 2.34 16.46 5.29
N GLN A 156 3.14 17.42 5.76
CA GLN A 156 2.83 18.84 5.60
C GLN A 156 2.79 19.26 4.12
N LEU A 157 3.71 18.77 3.30
CA LEU A 157 3.69 19.02 1.85
C LEU A 157 2.45 18.44 1.16
N LEU A 158 1.91 17.34 1.68
CA LEU A 158 0.70 16.70 1.15
C LEU A 158 -0.59 17.39 1.62
N SER A 159 -0.60 17.99 2.82
CA SER A 159 -1.75 18.73 3.34
C SER A 159 -1.92 20.15 2.78
N THR A 160 -0.92 20.67 2.05
CA THR A 160 -0.93 22.04 1.48
C THR A 160 -1.33 22.06 0.00
N LYS A 161 -1.72 20.92 -0.57
CA LYS A 161 -2.23 20.76 -1.93
C LYS A 161 -3.73 20.53 -1.91
#